data_AF-A0A6L9QJ76-F1
#
_entry.id   AF-A0A6L9QJ76-F1
#
_cell.length_a   1.000
_cell.length_b   1.000
_cell.length_c   1.000
_cell.angle_alpha   90.00
_cell.angle_beta   90.00
_cell.angle_gamma   90.00
#
_symmetry.space_group_name_H-M   'P 1'
#
loop_
_entity.id
_entity.type
_entity.pdbx_description
1 polymer ?
#
loop_
_entity_poly.entity_id
_entity_poly.type
_entity_poly.pdbx_seq_one_letter_code
_entity_poly.pdbx_strand_id
1 'polypeptide(L)'
;PAMAWRPTRPLDRLNAVARGRELRRAAAQRRGAARLSELFAAAEPGSVVIVAQVWAMEWVRLADTSGLRVVAMSHESYKATRRSTRYRRVKEHYKDADRMLVLTAEDADAWARDGMTNADHIPNPLHVTPTVHPTLDLPVVACVGRLSYEKGVDLMLEAWERISARHPQWRLHIYGSGPDEADLRAQAAMMAGSVEFRGVVADVEEALVEASVFALPSRAEGFPMSVLEAMAYGLPTVAFDCAPGVRTLIEDDRGGILVKPGDTAAFAAALERLIDDPDLRRALGAEARASVLRFHPDAVLARWDRLFDLLHRELPRAVPRRPAAPVPERAAEPALGGDSF
;
A
#
# COMPACT_ATOMS: atom_id res chain seq x y z
N PRO A 1 15.27 0.21 7.89
CA PRO A 1 16.36 -0.67 8.39
C PRO A 1 17.32 -1.08 7.25
N ALA A 2 18.63 -1.05 7.51
CA ALA A 2 19.62 -1.51 6.52
C ALA A 2 19.37 -2.97 6.11
N MET A 3 19.55 -3.30 4.84
CA MET A 3 19.40 -4.67 4.33
C MET A 3 20.48 -5.60 4.89
N ALA A 4 20.13 -6.89 5.02
CA ALA A 4 21.09 -7.94 5.36
C ALA A 4 22.21 -7.93 4.34
N TRP A 5 23.45 -7.85 4.80
CA TRP A 5 24.59 -7.95 3.93
C TRP A 5 24.66 -9.37 3.35
N ARG A 6 24.59 -9.46 2.02
CA ARG A 6 24.68 -10.72 1.29
C ARG A 6 25.83 -10.64 0.29
N PRO A 7 26.96 -11.32 0.57
CA PRO A 7 28.09 -11.36 -0.36
C PRO A 7 27.67 -12.05 -1.66
N THR A 8 27.94 -11.42 -2.80
CA THR A 8 27.61 -11.93 -4.14
C THR A 8 28.76 -12.73 -4.74
N ARG A 9 29.99 -12.40 -4.33
CA ARG A 9 31.22 -13.08 -4.72
C ARG A 9 31.89 -13.74 -3.51
N PRO A 10 32.67 -14.81 -3.68
CA PRO A 10 33.41 -15.42 -2.57
C PRO A 10 34.30 -14.43 -1.82
N LEU A 11 34.95 -13.51 -2.53
CA LEU A 11 35.82 -12.47 -1.95
C LEU A 11 35.05 -11.45 -1.10
N ASP A 12 33.77 -11.21 -1.38
CA ASP A 12 32.96 -10.30 -0.57
C ASP A 12 32.91 -10.80 0.88
N ARG A 13 32.95 -12.13 1.11
CA ARG A 13 32.97 -12.73 2.46
C ARG A 13 34.18 -12.31 3.31
N LEU A 14 35.23 -11.78 2.70
CA LEU A 14 36.43 -11.28 3.39
C LEU A 14 36.28 -9.82 3.84
N ASN A 15 35.21 -9.13 3.45
CA ASN A 15 34.97 -7.74 3.85
C ASN A 15 34.63 -7.64 5.35
N ALA A 16 35.65 -7.41 6.18
CA ALA A 16 35.55 -7.33 7.63
C ALA A 16 34.59 -6.23 8.10
N VAL A 17 34.56 -5.07 7.41
CA VAL A 17 33.68 -3.95 7.76
C VAL A 17 32.21 -4.33 7.53
N ALA A 18 31.90 -4.95 6.39
CA ALA A 18 30.56 -5.41 6.08
C ALA A 18 30.10 -6.53 7.02
N ARG A 19 30.99 -7.47 7.37
CA ARG A 19 30.73 -8.48 8.42
C ARG A 19 30.46 -7.85 9.78
N GLY A 20 31.25 -6.87 10.19
CA GLY A 20 31.07 -6.17 11.46
C GLY A 20 29.74 -5.41 11.53
N ARG A 21 29.28 -4.81 10.42
CA ARG A 21 27.94 -4.21 10.33
C ARG A 21 26.83 -5.27 10.43
N GLU A 22 26.97 -6.40 9.74
CA GLU A 22 25.97 -7.47 9.79
C GLU A 22 25.87 -8.12 11.18
N LEU A 23 27.00 -8.33 11.86
CA LEU A 23 27.01 -8.84 13.23
C LEU A 23 26.28 -7.88 14.20
N ARG A 24 26.54 -6.57 14.09
CA ARG A 24 25.82 -5.56 14.89
C ARG A 24 24.33 -5.54 14.59
N ARG A 25 23.94 -5.62 13.31
CA ARG A 25 22.55 -5.72 12.86
C ARG A 25 21.87 -6.97 13.44
N ALA A 26 22.50 -8.14 13.32
CA ALA A 26 21.96 -9.39 13.84
C ALA A 26 21.84 -9.37 15.38
N ALA A 27 22.81 -8.80 16.09
CA ALA A 27 22.75 -8.64 17.53
C ALA A 27 21.60 -7.70 17.95
N ALA A 28 21.40 -6.59 17.23
CA ALA A 28 20.27 -5.69 17.46
C ALA A 28 18.92 -6.38 17.21
N GLN A 29 18.80 -7.16 16.12
CA GLN A 29 17.60 -7.94 15.84
C GLN A 29 17.29 -8.96 16.94
N ARG A 30 18.30 -9.67 17.45
CA ARG A 30 18.11 -10.64 18.56
C ARG A 30 17.68 -9.96 19.86
N ARG A 31 18.25 -8.79 20.20
CA ARG A 31 17.79 -8.01 21.36
C ARG A 31 16.35 -7.53 21.19
N GLY A 32 16.00 -7.05 20.00
CA GLY A 32 14.61 -6.69 19.68
C GLY A 32 13.66 -7.88 19.81
N ALA A 33 14.05 -9.04 19.29
CA ALA A 33 13.28 -10.27 19.40
C ALA A 33 13.10 -10.75 20.85
N ALA A 34 14.14 -10.65 21.68
CA ALA A 34 14.03 -10.99 23.11
C ALA A 34 13.03 -10.10 23.85
N ARG A 35 13.05 -8.78 23.59
CA ARG A 35 12.05 -7.84 24.13
C ARG A 35 10.64 -8.15 23.63
N LEU A 36 10.50 -8.55 22.37
CA LEU A 36 9.21 -9.02 21.84
C LEU A 36 8.75 -10.29 22.57
N SER A 37 9.63 -11.26 22.81
CA SER A 37 9.30 -12.47 23.58
C SER A 37 8.81 -12.13 24.99
N GLU A 38 9.46 -11.20 25.68
CA GLU A 38 9.05 -10.75 27.02
C GLU A 38 7.66 -10.11 26.98
N LEU A 39 7.38 -9.28 25.97
CA LEU A 39 6.07 -8.66 25.78
C LEU A 39 5.00 -9.70 25.42
N PHE A 40 5.34 -10.69 24.59
CA PHE A 40 4.46 -11.78 24.19
C PHE A 40 4.15 -12.74 25.33
N ALA A 41 5.07 -12.96 26.26
CA ALA A 41 4.86 -13.78 27.44
C ALA A 41 3.82 -13.19 28.42
N ALA A 42 3.59 -11.87 28.35
CA ALA A 42 2.55 -11.20 29.15
C ALA A 42 1.14 -11.27 28.51
N ALA A 43 1.03 -11.72 27.26
CA ALA A 43 -0.24 -11.83 26.55
C ALA A 43 -0.99 -13.12 26.92
N GLU A 44 -2.32 -13.08 26.87
CA GLU A 44 -3.15 -14.26 27.12
C GLU A 44 -2.98 -15.31 25.99
N PRO A 45 -3.01 -16.62 26.29
CA PRO A 45 -3.01 -17.67 25.27
C PRO A 45 -4.12 -17.46 24.24
N GLY A 46 -3.78 -17.57 22.96
CA GLY A 46 -4.68 -17.29 21.84
C GLY A 46 -4.62 -15.85 21.33
N SER A 47 -3.95 -14.93 22.04
CA SER A 47 -3.77 -13.55 21.55
C SER A 47 -3.12 -13.50 20.16
N VAL A 48 -3.56 -12.53 19.36
CA VAL A 48 -3.13 -12.39 17.96
C VAL A 48 -2.11 -11.28 17.81
N VAL A 49 -0.95 -11.62 17.24
CA VAL A 49 0.10 -10.68 16.82
C VAL A 49 -0.10 -10.37 15.34
N ILE A 50 -0.54 -9.15 15.05
CA ILE A 50 -0.70 -8.64 13.68
C ILE A 50 0.55 -7.87 13.27
N VAL A 51 1.18 -8.27 12.18
CA VAL A 51 2.44 -7.68 11.71
C VAL A 51 2.23 -7.05 10.34
N ALA A 52 2.02 -5.74 10.34
CA ALA A 52 1.68 -4.97 9.13
C ALA A 52 2.86 -4.70 8.18
N GLN A 53 4.10 -4.97 8.62
CA GLN A 53 5.32 -4.58 7.93
C GLN A 53 6.27 -5.77 7.74
N VAL A 54 6.73 -5.97 6.49
CA VAL A 54 7.62 -7.07 6.11
C VAL A 54 8.89 -7.15 6.95
N TRP A 55 9.42 -5.99 7.36
CA TRP A 55 10.64 -5.89 8.16
C TRP A 55 10.45 -6.33 9.61
N ALA A 56 9.29 -6.05 10.19
CA ALA A 56 8.98 -6.44 11.56
C ALA A 56 8.85 -7.97 11.68
N MET A 57 8.40 -8.66 10.62
CA MET A 57 8.34 -10.12 10.59
C MET A 57 9.71 -10.80 10.73
N GLU A 58 10.83 -10.12 10.39
CA GLU A 58 12.17 -10.65 10.69
C GLU A 58 12.40 -10.81 12.19
N TRP A 59 11.85 -9.92 13.01
CA TRP A 59 12.06 -9.89 14.45
C TRP A 59 11.06 -10.80 15.14
N VAL A 60 9.78 -10.76 14.72
CA VAL A 60 8.72 -11.64 15.24
C VAL A 60 9.06 -13.11 15.00
N ARG A 61 9.70 -13.45 13.87
CA ARG A 61 10.16 -14.82 13.62
C ARG A 61 11.22 -15.31 14.61
N LEU A 62 12.02 -14.39 15.16
CA LEU A 62 13.06 -14.71 16.15
C LEU A 62 12.52 -14.69 17.58
N ALA A 63 11.35 -14.07 17.80
CA ALA A 63 10.71 -14.00 19.10
C ALA A 63 9.97 -15.30 19.44
N ASP A 64 9.76 -15.52 20.74
CA ASP A 64 8.92 -16.61 21.22
C ASP A 64 7.45 -16.21 21.07
N THR A 65 6.77 -16.91 20.16
CA THR A 65 5.35 -16.72 19.84
C THR A 65 4.52 -17.91 20.30
N SER A 66 5.06 -18.73 21.22
CA SER A 66 4.38 -19.91 21.76
C SER A 66 3.07 -19.50 22.43
N GLY A 67 1.98 -20.19 22.06
CA GLY A 67 0.64 -19.88 22.55
C GLY A 67 -0.04 -18.68 21.88
N LEU A 68 0.65 -17.98 20.96
CA LEU A 68 0.09 -16.86 20.20
C LEU A 68 -0.26 -17.26 18.77
N ARG A 69 -1.07 -16.41 18.12
CA ARG A 69 -1.36 -16.45 16.69
C ARG A 69 -0.61 -15.34 15.98
N VAL A 70 -0.04 -15.61 14.83
CA VAL A 70 0.70 -14.63 14.03
C VAL A 70 0.00 -14.42 12.70
N VAL A 71 -0.45 -13.19 12.47
CA VAL A 71 -1.00 -12.74 11.19
C VAL A 71 -0.01 -11.78 10.54
N ALA A 72 0.49 -12.12 9.36
CA ALA A 72 1.45 -11.30 8.63
C ALA A 72 0.76 -10.59 7.46
N MET A 73 0.94 -9.28 7.30
CA MET A 73 0.27 -8.51 6.24
C MET A 73 1.26 -7.96 5.20
N SER A 74 0.84 -7.94 3.94
CA SER A 74 1.56 -7.27 2.85
C SER A 74 0.60 -6.34 2.10
N HIS A 75 1.01 -5.07 1.97
CA HIS A 75 0.20 -4.00 1.39
C HIS A 75 0.56 -3.67 -0.07
N GLU A 76 1.58 -4.34 -0.63
CA GLU A 76 1.92 -4.26 -2.05
C GLU A 76 1.27 -5.43 -2.81
N SER A 77 0.91 -5.20 -4.08
CA SER A 77 0.44 -6.28 -4.95
C SER A 77 1.51 -7.37 -5.11
N TYR A 78 1.08 -8.59 -5.42
CA TYR A 78 1.95 -9.73 -5.68
C TYR A 78 2.98 -9.41 -6.76
N LYS A 79 2.53 -8.82 -7.88
CA LYS A 79 3.38 -8.47 -9.02
C LYS A 79 4.45 -7.44 -8.67
N ALA A 80 4.10 -6.40 -7.92
CA ALA A 80 5.05 -5.39 -7.45
C ALA A 80 6.04 -6.02 -6.47
N THR A 81 5.54 -6.79 -5.51
CA THR A 81 6.36 -7.48 -4.51
C THR A 81 7.36 -8.41 -5.18
N ARG A 82 6.94 -9.22 -6.16
CA ARG A 82 7.77 -10.18 -6.90
C ARG A 82 8.95 -9.53 -7.65
N ARG A 83 8.82 -8.25 -8.03
CA ARG A 83 9.87 -7.47 -8.70
C ARG A 83 10.78 -6.74 -7.72
N SER A 84 10.45 -6.72 -6.43
CA SER A 84 11.20 -6.00 -5.42
C SER A 84 12.04 -6.94 -4.55
N THR A 85 12.91 -6.34 -3.73
CA THR A 85 13.72 -7.09 -2.75
C THR A 85 12.87 -7.69 -1.61
N ARG A 86 11.58 -7.31 -1.52
CA ARG A 86 10.64 -7.81 -0.50
C ARG A 86 10.16 -9.23 -0.78
N TYR A 87 10.05 -9.65 -2.04
CA TYR A 87 9.55 -10.97 -2.43
C TYR A 87 10.14 -12.11 -1.60
N ARG A 88 11.48 -12.16 -1.57
CA ARG A 88 12.22 -13.18 -0.83
C ARG A 88 11.91 -13.14 0.66
N ARG A 89 11.75 -11.95 1.24
CA ARG A 89 11.44 -11.78 2.66
C ARG A 89 10.05 -12.30 2.99
N VAL A 90 9.07 -11.97 2.15
CA VAL A 90 7.70 -12.50 2.30
C VAL A 90 7.74 -14.04 2.23
N LYS A 91 8.35 -14.61 1.19
CA LYS A 91 8.52 -16.07 1.06
C LYS A 91 9.22 -16.71 2.28
N GLU A 92 10.26 -16.07 2.80
CA GLU A 92 11.04 -16.61 3.92
C GLU A 92 10.32 -16.47 5.25
N HIS A 93 9.72 -15.31 5.56
CA HIS A 93 9.23 -14.96 6.90
C HIS A 93 7.73 -15.14 7.10
N TYR A 94 6.92 -15.12 6.03
CA TYR A 94 5.46 -15.18 6.15
C TYR A 94 4.91 -16.61 6.06
N LYS A 95 5.69 -17.57 5.53
CA LYS A 95 5.27 -18.97 5.34
C LYS A 95 4.89 -19.69 6.64
N ASP A 96 5.46 -19.20 7.74
CA ASP A 96 5.40 -19.80 9.07
C ASP A 96 4.39 -19.07 9.98
N ALA A 97 3.72 -18.03 9.46
CA ALA A 97 2.62 -17.34 10.11
C ALA A 97 1.32 -18.16 10.00
N ASP A 98 0.40 -18.00 10.95
CA ASP A 98 -0.90 -18.69 10.91
C ASP A 98 -1.70 -18.25 9.68
N ARG A 99 -1.68 -16.96 9.36
CA ARG A 99 -2.22 -16.41 8.10
C ARG A 99 -1.34 -15.30 7.54
N MET A 100 -1.25 -15.27 6.22
CA MET A 100 -0.69 -14.17 5.45
C MET A 100 -1.84 -13.40 4.80
N LEU A 101 -2.07 -12.16 5.21
CA LEU A 101 -3.09 -11.31 4.60
C LEU A 101 -2.49 -10.41 3.53
N VAL A 102 -3.17 -10.38 2.39
CA VAL A 102 -2.99 -9.36 1.35
C VAL A 102 -4.30 -8.60 1.15
N LEU A 103 -4.30 -7.62 0.25
CA LEU A 103 -5.41 -6.68 0.16
C LEU A 103 -6.50 -7.10 -0.84
N THR A 104 -6.24 -8.10 -1.69
CA THR A 104 -7.17 -8.56 -2.72
C THR A 104 -7.21 -10.08 -2.82
N ALA A 105 -8.36 -10.61 -3.26
CA ALA A 105 -8.51 -12.03 -3.51
C ALA A 105 -7.55 -12.52 -4.61
N GLU A 106 -7.38 -11.74 -5.68
CA GLU A 106 -6.48 -12.08 -6.78
C GLU A 106 -5.01 -12.19 -6.31
N ASP A 107 -4.55 -11.27 -5.44
CA ASP A 107 -3.21 -11.36 -4.87
C ASP A 107 -3.08 -12.58 -3.95
N ALA A 108 -4.12 -12.92 -3.17
CA ALA A 108 -4.11 -14.10 -2.31
C ALA A 108 -3.99 -15.38 -3.16
N ASP A 109 -4.75 -15.49 -4.25
CA ASP A 109 -4.65 -16.59 -5.21
C ASP A 109 -3.29 -16.67 -5.89
N ALA A 110 -2.68 -15.52 -6.21
CA ALA A 110 -1.34 -15.47 -6.80
C ALA A 110 -0.28 -15.98 -5.80
N TRP A 111 -0.36 -15.56 -4.54
CA TRP A 111 0.53 -16.05 -3.48
C TRP A 111 0.32 -17.54 -3.17
N ALA A 112 -0.93 -18.01 -3.16
CA ALA A 112 -1.26 -19.41 -2.95
C ALA A 112 -0.69 -20.30 -4.08
N ARG A 113 -0.84 -19.88 -5.34
CA ARG A 113 -0.21 -20.54 -6.50
C ARG A 113 1.32 -20.53 -6.43
N ASP A 114 1.89 -19.52 -5.79
CA ASP A 114 3.31 -19.41 -5.49
C ASP A 114 3.70 -20.15 -4.19
N GLY A 115 2.87 -21.07 -3.69
CA GLY A 115 3.18 -21.94 -2.56
C GLY A 115 3.06 -21.30 -1.18
N MET A 116 2.44 -20.12 -1.05
CA MET A 116 2.04 -19.55 0.24
C MET A 116 0.62 -20.00 0.57
N THR A 117 0.46 -21.25 1.00
CA THR A 117 -0.87 -21.86 1.24
C THR A 117 -1.61 -21.30 2.45
N ASN A 118 -0.97 -20.42 3.22
CA ASN A 118 -1.57 -19.66 4.32
C ASN A 118 -2.03 -18.24 3.89
N ALA A 119 -2.00 -17.93 2.59
CA ALA A 119 -2.43 -16.64 2.06
C ALA A 119 -3.96 -16.51 2.04
N ASP A 120 -4.45 -15.35 2.49
CA ASP A 120 -5.85 -14.93 2.41
C ASP A 120 -5.89 -13.39 2.22
N HIS A 121 -7.07 -12.80 2.14
CA HIS A 121 -7.22 -11.37 1.87
C HIS A 121 -8.21 -10.68 2.80
N ILE A 122 -7.82 -9.50 3.26
CA ILE A 122 -8.72 -8.52 3.88
C ILE A 122 -8.35 -7.14 3.31
N PRO A 123 -9.27 -6.44 2.63
CA PRO A 123 -8.98 -5.13 2.08
C PRO A 123 -8.81 -4.10 3.19
N ASN A 124 -8.17 -2.97 2.87
CA ASN A 124 -8.14 -1.84 3.79
C ASN A 124 -9.57 -1.27 3.97
N PRO A 125 -9.95 -0.87 5.19
CA PRO A 125 -11.22 -0.20 5.41
C PRO A 125 -11.18 1.22 4.83
N LEU A 126 -12.32 1.65 4.29
CA LEU A 126 -12.60 3.05 4.02
C LEU A 126 -12.55 3.80 5.36
N HIS A 127 -11.74 4.85 5.43
CA HIS A 127 -11.57 5.61 6.67
C HIS A 127 -12.28 6.97 6.65
N VAL A 128 -12.83 7.36 5.49
CA VAL A 128 -13.58 8.61 5.32
C VAL A 128 -15.08 8.32 5.27
N THR A 129 -15.87 9.22 5.86
CA THR A 129 -17.33 9.23 5.74
C THR A 129 -17.74 10.62 5.31
N PRO A 130 -17.78 10.90 3.99
CA PRO A 130 -18.02 12.24 3.49
C PRO A 130 -19.37 12.79 3.98
N THR A 131 -19.34 13.98 4.58
CA THR A 131 -20.55 14.76 4.91
C THR A 131 -20.84 15.80 3.84
N VAL A 132 -19.81 16.21 3.10
CA VAL A 132 -19.88 17.07 1.93
C VAL A 132 -19.58 16.24 0.69
N HIS A 133 -20.34 16.49 -0.38
CA HIS A 133 -20.15 15.82 -1.66
C HIS A 133 -19.81 16.83 -2.76
N PRO A 134 -18.91 16.50 -3.70
CA PRO A 134 -18.65 17.32 -4.86
C PRO A 134 -19.93 17.49 -5.70
N THR A 135 -20.09 18.65 -6.32
CA THR A 135 -21.21 18.89 -7.27
C THR A 135 -21.02 18.16 -8.59
N LEU A 136 -19.78 17.75 -8.90
CA LEU A 136 -19.35 17.20 -10.18
C LEU A 136 -19.53 18.17 -11.37
N ASP A 137 -19.64 19.48 -11.10
CA ASP A 137 -19.77 20.54 -12.10
C ASP A 137 -18.53 21.43 -12.21
N LEU A 138 -17.60 21.32 -11.25
CA LEU A 138 -16.36 22.07 -11.27
C LEU A 138 -15.41 21.50 -12.33
N PRO A 139 -14.76 22.32 -13.16
CA PRO A 139 -13.92 21.82 -14.25
C PRO A 139 -12.54 21.42 -13.72
N VAL A 140 -12.49 20.45 -12.80
CA VAL A 140 -11.29 20.03 -12.08
C VAL A 140 -11.14 18.51 -12.15
N VAL A 141 -9.96 18.07 -12.59
CA VAL A 141 -9.47 16.70 -12.42
C VAL A 141 -8.48 16.69 -11.26
N ALA A 142 -8.72 15.87 -10.24
CA ALA A 142 -7.80 15.73 -9.11
C ALA A 142 -6.91 14.49 -9.27
N CYS A 143 -5.62 14.65 -8.97
CA CYS A 143 -4.65 13.58 -8.86
C CYS A 143 -3.95 13.69 -7.50
N VAL A 144 -4.17 12.72 -6.61
CA VAL A 144 -3.67 12.74 -5.23
C VAL A 144 -2.68 11.60 -5.01
N GLY A 145 -1.45 11.92 -4.59
CA GLY A 145 -0.46 10.92 -4.23
C GLY A 145 0.97 11.46 -4.13
N ARG A 146 1.89 10.60 -3.69
CA ARG A 146 3.32 10.91 -3.63
C ARG A 146 3.87 11.23 -5.02
N LEU A 147 4.65 12.30 -5.15
CA LEU A 147 5.29 12.68 -6.41
C LEU A 147 6.54 11.82 -6.65
N SER A 148 6.31 10.62 -7.18
CA SER A 148 7.30 9.56 -7.32
C SER A 148 6.99 8.69 -8.54
N TYR A 149 8.01 8.07 -9.12
CA TYR A 149 7.92 7.27 -10.34
C TYR A 149 6.78 6.24 -10.32
N GLU A 150 6.54 5.55 -9.21
CA GLU A 150 5.47 4.56 -9.09
C GLU A 150 4.07 5.16 -9.23
N LYS A 151 3.89 6.44 -8.86
CA LYS A 151 2.61 7.15 -8.92
C LYS A 151 2.30 7.75 -10.28
N GLY A 152 3.28 7.84 -11.18
CA GLY A 152 3.04 8.08 -12.60
C GLY A 152 2.49 9.46 -12.95
N VAL A 153 2.77 10.48 -12.15
CA VAL A 153 2.31 11.86 -12.43
C VAL A 153 2.86 12.37 -13.76
N ASP A 154 4.04 11.92 -14.19
CA ASP A 154 4.61 12.20 -15.51
C ASP A 154 3.72 11.66 -16.66
N LEU A 155 3.10 10.50 -16.48
CA LEU A 155 2.13 9.93 -17.43
C LEU A 155 0.81 10.71 -17.44
N MET A 156 0.39 11.22 -16.28
CA MET A 156 -0.78 12.11 -16.20
C MET A 156 -0.54 13.41 -16.95
N LEU A 157 0.64 14.00 -16.79
CA LEU A 157 1.04 15.21 -17.51
C LEU A 157 1.05 14.97 -19.02
N GLU A 158 1.57 13.84 -19.50
CA GLU A 158 1.52 13.46 -20.92
C GLU A 158 0.08 13.25 -21.43
N ALA A 159 -0.79 12.64 -20.63
CA ALA A 159 -2.20 12.49 -20.97
C ALA A 159 -2.92 13.86 -21.01
N TRP A 160 -2.62 14.74 -20.05
CA TRP A 160 -3.23 16.06 -19.93
C TRP A 160 -2.85 17.00 -21.07
N GLU A 161 -1.59 16.96 -21.53
CA GLU A 161 -1.11 17.75 -22.66
C GLU A 161 -1.98 17.55 -23.91
N ARG A 162 -2.48 16.32 -24.12
CA ARG A 162 -3.31 15.95 -25.28
C ARG A 162 -4.70 16.62 -25.27
N ILE A 163 -5.21 16.97 -24.09
CA ILE A 163 -6.63 17.34 -23.92
C ILE A 163 -6.80 18.80 -23.46
N SER A 164 -5.81 19.36 -22.76
CA SER A 164 -5.86 20.67 -22.12
C SER A 164 -6.22 21.82 -23.09
N ALA A 165 -5.67 21.81 -24.30
CA ALA A 165 -5.94 22.84 -25.31
C ALA A 165 -7.39 22.82 -25.82
N ARG A 166 -8.05 21.65 -25.83
CA ARG A 166 -9.45 21.50 -26.23
C ARG A 166 -10.42 21.84 -25.10
N HIS A 167 -9.93 21.78 -23.86
CA HIS A 167 -10.69 21.99 -22.62
C HIS A 167 -10.09 23.11 -21.76
N PRO A 168 -10.02 24.36 -22.25
CA PRO A 168 -9.29 25.44 -21.59
C PRO A 168 -9.89 25.88 -20.24
N GLN A 169 -11.13 25.49 -19.95
CA GLN A 169 -11.79 25.73 -18.65
C GLN A 169 -11.36 24.71 -17.59
N TRP A 170 -10.88 23.54 -18.02
CA TRP A 170 -10.51 22.46 -17.11
C TRP A 170 -9.11 22.64 -16.53
N ARG A 171 -8.96 22.20 -15.29
CA ARG A 171 -7.71 22.24 -14.52
C ARG A 171 -7.37 20.86 -14.00
N LEU A 172 -6.08 20.52 -14.05
CA LEU A 172 -5.51 19.38 -13.36
C LEU A 172 -4.91 19.86 -12.04
N HIS A 173 -5.49 19.44 -10.92
CA HIS A 173 -4.93 19.68 -9.59
C HIS A 173 -4.14 18.46 -9.14
N ILE A 174 -2.86 18.67 -8.84
CA ILE A 174 -1.94 17.64 -8.35
C ILE A 174 -1.65 17.90 -6.88
N TYR A 175 -2.01 16.95 -6.03
CA TYR A 175 -1.80 17.01 -4.58
C TYR A 175 -0.77 15.97 -4.15
N GLY A 176 0.11 16.39 -3.25
CA GLY A 176 1.20 15.60 -2.68
C GLY A 176 2.56 16.28 -2.81
N SER A 177 3.59 15.56 -2.36
CA SER A 177 5.00 15.93 -2.50
C SER A 177 5.84 14.68 -2.75
N GLY A 178 7.09 14.85 -3.16
CA GLY A 178 7.97 13.71 -3.38
C GLY A 178 9.25 14.03 -4.15
N PRO A 179 10.12 13.02 -4.32
CA PRO A 179 11.45 13.20 -4.91
C PRO A 179 11.41 13.75 -6.34
N ASP A 180 10.34 13.48 -7.10
CA ASP A 180 10.27 13.83 -8.53
C ASP A 180 9.57 15.19 -8.75
N GLU A 181 9.23 15.92 -7.68
CA GLU A 181 8.44 17.16 -7.76
C GLU A 181 9.05 18.23 -8.67
N ALA A 182 10.37 18.43 -8.59
CA ALA A 182 11.06 19.43 -9.41
C ALA A 182 10.94 19.13 -10.91
N ASP A 183 11.17 17.87 -11.29
CA ASP A 183 11.11 17.43 -12.69
C ASP A 183 9.68 17.49 -13.23
N LEU A 184 8.69 17.09 -12.41
CA LEU A 184 7.28 17.16 -12.76
C LEU A 184 6.79 18.60 -12.97
N ARG A 185 7.22 19.54 -12.11
CA ARG A 185 6.92 20.97 -12.29
C ARG A 185 7.56 21.53 -13.55
N ALA A 186 8.78 21.11 -13.88
CA ALA A 186 9.44 21.50 -15.12
C ALA A 186 8.70 20.97 -16.37
N GLN A 187 8.25 19.72 -16.34
CA GLN A 187 7.41 19.14 -17.40
C GLN A 187 6.09 19.91 -17.55
N ALA A 188 5.45 20.27 -16.43
CA ALA A 188 4.19 21.00 -16.43
C ALA A 188 4.29 22.46 -16.89
N ALA A 189 5.48 23.05 -16.90
CA ALA A 189 5.68 24.43 -17.33
C ALA A 189 5.22 24.68 -18.77
N MET A 190 5.24 23.65 -19.63
CA MET A 190 4.74 23.73 -21.01
C MET A 190 3.20 23.82 -21.12
N MET A 191 2.50 23.47 -20.05
CA MET A 191 1.03 23.49 -19.94
C MET A 191 0.54 24.61 -19.01
N ALA A 192 1.36 25.64 -18.82
CA ALA A 192 1.18 26.70 -17.85
C ALA A 192 -0.24 27.29 -17.87
N GLY A 193 -0.91 27.25 -16.72
CA GLY A 193 -2.28 27.74 -16.53
C GLY A 193 -3.35 26.65 -16.50
N SER A 194 -3.06 25.41 -16.92
CA SER A 194 -4.01 24.29 -16.84
C SER A 194 -3.65 23.21 -15.81
N VAL A 195 -2.44 23.26 -15.23
CA VAL A 195 -1.94 22.32 -14.22
C VAL A 195 -1.53 23.09 -12.97
N GLU A 196 -2.01 22.67 -11.81
CA GLU A 196 -1.74 23.30 -10.52
C GLU A 196 -1.25 22.29 -9.50
N PHE A 197 -0.02 22.47 -9.01
CA PHE A 197 0.53 21.68 -7.90
C PHE A 197 0.12 22.30 -6.58
N ARG A 198 -0.84 21.67 -5.90
CA ARG A 198 -1.47 22.14 -4.67
C ARG A 198 -0.71 21.75 -3.40
N GLY A 199 0.33 20.92 -3.52
CA GLY A 199 1.14 20.46 -2.38
C GLY A 199 0.40 19.42 -1.53
N VAL A 200 0.88 19.20 -0.31
CA VAL A 200 0.28 18.24 0.64
C VAL A 200 -0.88 18.91 1.37
N VAL A 201 -2.03 18.23 1.40
CA VAL A 201 -3.19 18.61 2.22
C VAL A 201 -3.26 17.76 3.48
N ALA A 202 -3.79 18.34 4.57
CA ALA A 202 -3.98 17.63 5.83
C ALA A 202 -5.22 16.73 5.77
N ASP A 203 -6.29 17.23 5.16
CA ASP A 203 -7.51 16.48 4.88
C ASP A 203 -7.63 16.24 3.37
N VAL A 204 -7.87 14.99 2.98
CA VAL A 204 -8.09 14.65 1.57
C VAL A 204 -9.40 15.24 1.06
N GLU A 205 -10.36 15.56 1.94
CA GLU A 205 -11.59 16.26 1.58
C GLU A 205 -11.28 17.52 0.75
N GLU A 206 -10.31 18.35 1.18
CA GLU A 206 -9.89 19.58 0.48
C GLU A 206 -9.50 19.34 -0.98
N ALA A 207 -8.99 18.15 -1.32
CA ALA A 207 -8.63 17.78 -2.69
C ALA A 207 -9.80 17.23 -3.50
N LEU A 208 -10.80 16.64 -2.83
CA LEU A 208 -11.84 15.84 -3.48
C LEU A 208 -13.16 16.60 -3.65
N VAL A 209 -13.56 17.46 -2.70
CA VAL A 209 -14.83 18.21 -2.80
C VAL A 209 -14.88 19.21 -3.95
N GLU A 210 -13.71 19.71 -4.38
CA GLU A 210 -13.60 20.65 -5.50
C GLU A 210 -13.40 19.96 -6.86
N ALA A 211 -13.31 18.63 -6.89
CA ALA A 211 -13.05 17.87 -8.10
C ALA A 211 -14.36 17.36 -8.74
N SER A 212 -14.31 17.08 -10.04
CA SER A 212 -15.37 16.38 -10.75
C SER A 212 -14.94 15.03 -11.31
N VAL A 213 -13.63 14.81 -11.45
CA VAL A 213 -13.04 13.53 -11.88
C VAL A 213 -11.80 13.28 -11.05
N PHE A 214 -11.57 12.03 -10.66
CA PHE A 214 -10.32 11.60 -10.04
C PHE A 214 -9.46 10.83 -11.04
N ALA A 215 -8.15 11.06 -11.03
CA ALA A 215 -7.18 10.38 -11.89
C ALA A 215 -6.15 9.63 -11.07
N LEU A 216 -5.98 8.33 -11.36
CA LEU A 216 -4.93 7.48 -10.81
C LEU A 216 -3.99 7.00 -11.94
N PRO A 217 -2.92 7.76 -12.26
CA PRO A 217 -2.01 7.46 -13.36
C PRO A 217 -0.87 6.49 -12.95
N SER A 218 -1.08 5.70 -11.89
CA SER A 218 -0.02 4.93 -11.25
C SER A 218 0.49 3.77 -12.11
N ARG A 219 1.80 3.51 -11.99
CA ARG A 219 2.48 2.35 -12.60
C ARG A 219 2.36 1.11 -11.75
N ALA A 220 2.27 1.28 -10.43
CA ALA A 220 2.19 0.19 -9.48
C ALA A 220 1.39 0.62 -8.25
N GLU A 221 0.49 -0.25 -7.82
CA GLU A 221 -0.27 -0.10 -6.58
C GLU A 221 -0.35 -1.45 -5.83
N GLY A 222 -0.77 -1.37 -4.57
CA GLY A 222 -1.35 -2.51 -3.86
C GLY A 222 -2.86 -2.37 -3.86
N PHE A 223 -3.37 -1.51 -2.99
CA PHE A 223 -4.77 -1.14 -2.89
C PHE A 223 -4.85 0.38 -2.70
N PRO A 224 -5.18 1.16 -3.75
CA PRO A 224 -5.01 2.61 -3.73
C PRO A 224 -6.09 3.27 -2.87
N MET A 225 -5.72 3.66 -1.65
CA MET A 225 -6.61 4.37 -0.73
C MET A 225 -7.18 5.66 -1.33
N SER A 226 -6.41 6.39 -2.14
CA SER A 226 -6.86 7.61 -2.80
C SER A 226 -8.02 7.39 -3.79
N VAL A 227 -8.07 6.24 -4.47
CA VAL A 227 -9.23 5.85 -5.30
C VAL A 227 -10.42 5.51 -4.41
N LEU A 228 -10.19 4.73 -3.36
CA LEU A 228 -11.25 4.35 -2.42
C LEU A 228 -11.90 5.60 -1.77
N GLU A 229 -11.09 6.58 -1.38
CA GLU A 229 -11.53 7.89 -0.87
C GLU A 229 -12.28 8.67 -1.95
N ALA A 230 -11.69 8.89 -3.13
CA ALA A 230 -12.34 9.62 -4.23
C ALA A 230 -13.71 9.05 -4.59
N MET A 231 -13.82 7.73 -4.69
CA MET A 231 -15.08 7.04 -4.94
C MET A 231 -16.08 7.21 -3.80
N ALA A 232 -15.65 7.28 -2.54
CA ALA A 232 -16.54 7.56 -1.40
C ALA A 232 -17.14 8.97 -1.46
N TYR A 233 -16.38 9.95 -1.95
CA TYR A 233 -16.91 11.29 -2.26
C TYR A 233 -17.83 11.29 -3.49
N GLY A 234 -17.86 10.21 -4.28
CA GLY A 234 -18.66 10.10 -5.50
C GLY A 234 -17.96 10.64 -6.74
N LEU A 235 -16.63 10.71 -6.74
CA LEU A 235 -15.86 11.07 -7.92
C LEU A 235 -15.72 9.85 -8.84
N PRO A 236 -16.12 9.94 -10.11
CA PRO A 236 -15.75 8.92 -11.08
C PRO A 236 -14.24 8.94 -11.30
N THR A 237 -13.64 7.75 -11.38
CA THR A 237 -12.19 7.60 -11.43
C THR A 237 -11.71 7.08 -12.78
N VAL A 238 -10.71 7.73 -13.38
CA VAL A 238 -9.92 7.15 -14.49
C VAL A 238 -8.61 6.61 -13.92
N ALA A 239 -8.30 5.35 -14.17
CA ALA A 239 -7.10 4.72 -13.63
C ALA A 239 -6.43 3.77 -14.62
N PHE A 240 -5.11 3.63 -14.52
CA PHE A 240 -4.43 2.50 -15.16
C PHE A 240 -4.72 1.19 -14.40
N ASP A 241 -5.01 0.11 -15.13
CA ASP A 241 -5.13 -1.27 -14.61
C ASP A 241 -3.74 -1.83 -14.23
N CYS A 242 -3.12 -1.22 -13.23
CA CYS A 242 -1.75 -1.49 -12.82
C CYS A 242 -1.64 -2.53 -11.70
N ALA A 243 -2.72 -2.80 -10.96
CA ALA A 243 -2.74 -3.74 -9.86
C ALA A 243 -4.15 -4.29 -9.59
N PRO A 244 -4.24 -5.50 -8.99
CA PRO A 244 -5.52 -6.08 -8.58
C PRO A 244 -6.37 -5.19 -7.69
N GLY A 245 -5.76 -4.36 -6.83
CA GLY A 245 -6.52 -3.45 -5.97
C GLY A 245 -7.20 -2.32 -6.74
N VAL A 246 -6.62 -1.88 -7.86
CA VAL A 246 -7.27 -0.90 -8.74
C VAL A 246 -8.49 -1.53 -9.41
N ARG A 247 -8.33 -2.74 -9.96
CA ARG A 247 -9.46 -3.51 -10.51
C ARG A 247 -10.52 -3.71 -9.47
N THR A 248 -10.16 -4.26 -8.31
CA THR A 248 -11.09 -4.53 -7.21
C THR A 248 -11.95 -3.31 -6.86
N LEU A 249 -11.44 -2.08 -7.00
CA LEU A 249 -12.21 -0.86 -6.77
C LEU A 249 -13.11 -0.46 -7.95
N ILE A 250 -12.61 -0.55 -9.20
CA ILE A 250 -13.23 0.04 -10.41
C ILE A 250 -13.91 -1.01 -11.33
N GLU A 251 -13.80 -2.31 -11.04
CA GLU A 251 -14.27 -3.41 -11.90
C GLU A 251 -15.77 -3.34 -12.25
N ASP A 252 -16.12 -3.91 -13.41
CA ASP A 252 -17.45 -3.89 -14.06
C ASP A 252 -17.95 -2.49 -14.43
N ASP A 253 -17.06 -1.58 -14.84
CA ASP A 253 -17.37 -0.16 -15.14
C ASP A 253 -18.05 0.57 -13.96
N ARG A 254 -17.93 0.04 -12.74
CA ARG A 254 -18.56 0.62 -11.55
C ARG A 254 -17.77 1.83 -11.10
N GLY A 255 -18.29 2.99 -11.42
CA GLY A 255 -17.77 4.25 -10.90
C GLY A 255 -16.42 4.69 -11.43
N GLY A 256 -15.99 4.18 -12.57
CA GLY A 256 -14.77 4.63 -13.22
C GLY A 256 -14.47 3.94 -14.55
N ILE A 257 -13.33 4.32 -15.13
CA ILE A 257 -12.83 3.79 -16.40
C ILE A 257 -11.41 3.26 -16.18
N LEU A 258 -11.20 1.97 -16.45
CA LEU A 258 -9.89 1.34 -16.43
C LEU A 258 -9.21 1.42 -17.80
N VAL A 259 -7.95 1.79 -17.79
CA VAL A 259 -7.12 1.96 -18.99
C VAL A 259 -5.90 1.05 -18.90
N LYS A 260 -5.42 0.56 -20.04
CA LYS A 260 -4.19 -0.23 -20.10
C LYS A 260 -3.00 0.55 -19.52
N PRO A 261 -2.16 -0.06 -18.66
CA PRO A 261 -1.01 0.64 -18.06
C PRO A 261 -0.08 1.31 -19.08
N GLY A 262 0.18 2.59 -18.86
CA GLY A 262 1.09 3.40 -19.69
C GLY A 262 0.49 3.91 -21.00
N ASP A 263 -0.77 3.59 -21.31
CA ASP A 263 -1.46 4.12 -22.49
C ASP A 263 -2.04 5.50 -22.21
N THR A 264 -1.19 6.52 -22.29
CA THR A 264 -1.54 7.93 -22.04
C THR A 264 -2.57 8.47 -23.04
N ALA A 265 -2.62 7.91 -24.26
CA ALA A 265 -3.61 8.27 -25.26
C ALA A 265 -5.01 7.80 -24.86
N ALA A 266 -5.14 6.54 -24.44
CA ALA A 266 -6.40 6.00 -23.95
C ALA A 266 -6.81 6.64 -22.61
N PHE A 267 -5.85 7.01 -21.76
CA PHE A 267 -6.11 7.72 -20.50
C PHE A 267 -6.69 9.11 -20.77
N ALA A 268 -6.08 9.85 -21.70
CA ALA A 268 -6.59 11.13 -22.19
C ALA A 268 -8.03 11.00 -22.73
N ALA A 269 -8.29 10.02 -23.61
CA ALA A 269 -9.63 9.81 -24.17
C ALA A 269 -10.66 9.45 -23.09
N ALA A 270 -10.28 8.69 -22.06
CA ALA A 270 -11.16 8.38 -20.93
C ALA A 270 -11.49 9.63 -20.09
N LEU A 271 -10.50 10.50 -19.82
CA LEU A 271 -10.74 11.79 -19.17
C LEU A 271 -11.66 12.67 -19.99
N GLU A 272 -11.41 12.79 -21.30
CA GLU A 272 -12.24 13.58 -22.21
C GLU A 272 -13.70 13.13 -22.21
N ARG A 273 -13.96 11.82 -22.21
CA ARG A 273 -15.33 11.28 -22.10
C ARG A 273 -16.04 11.78 -20.83
N LEU A 274 -15.35 11.79 -19.68
CA LEU A 274 -15.95 12.29 -18.43
C LEU A 274 -16.05 13.81 -18.39
N ILE A 275 -15.15 14.53 -19.06
CA ILE A 275 -15.19 15.98 -19.21
C ILE A 275 -16.41 16.40 -20.05
N ASP A 276 -16.59 15.74 -21.20
CA ASP A 276 -17.58 16.08 -22.23
C ASP A 276 -18.99 15.58 -21.90
N ASP A 277 -19.13 14.57 -21.03
CA ASP A 277 -20.42 13.97 -20.66
C ASP A 277 -20.69 14.10 -19.14
N PRO A 278 -21.34 15.19 -18.70
CA PRO A 278 -21.74 15.38 -17.31
C PRO A 278 -22.69 14.30 -16.77
N ASP A 279 -23.52 13.70 -17.62
CA ASP A 279 -24.49 12.70 -17.18
C ASP A 279 -23.79 11.37 -16.91
N LEU A 280 -22.86 10.96 -17.78
CA LEU A 280 -21.97 9.84 -17.52
C LEU A 280 -21.14 10.07 -16.25
N ARG A 281 -20.59 11.27 -16.07
CA ARG A 281 -19.80 11.64 -14.90
C ARG A 281 -20.60 11.47 -13.61
N ARG A 282 -21.85 11.94 -13.56
CA ARG A 282 -22.73 11.78 -12.38
C ARG A 282 -23.19 10.33 -12.18
N ALA A 283 -23.51 9.62 -13.26
CA ALA A 283 -23.90 8.21 -13.18
C ALA A 283 -22.79 7.35 -12.57
N LEU A 284 -21.56 7.47 -13.09
CA LEU A 284 -20.40 6.80 -12.54
C LEU A 284 -20.10 7.28 -11.11
N GLY A 285 -20.19 8.57 -10.82
CA GLY A 285 -20.01 9.08 -9.46
C GLY A 285 -20.96 8.43 -8.42
N ALA A 286 -22.23 8.25 -8.79
CA ALA A 286 -23.21 7.57 -7.94
C ALA A 286 -22.87 6.08 -7.73
N GLU A 287 -22.47 5.38 -8.80
CA GLU A 287 -22.02 3.99 -8.72
C GLU A 287 -20.74 3.83 -7.90
N ALA A 288 -19.80 4.76 -8.04
CA ALA A 288 -18.55 4.79 -7.29
C ALA A 288 -18.84 4.75 -5.80
N ARG A 289 -19.68 5.69 -5.33
CA ARG A 289 -20.10 5.80 -3.93
C ARG A 289 -20.82 4.55 -3.44
N ALA A 290 -21.78 4.05 -4.22
CA ALA A 290 -22.54 2.85 -3.85
C ALA A 290 -21.63 1.62 -3.72
N SER A 291 -20.66 1.48 -4.63
CA SER A 291 -19.78 0.33 -4.66
C SER A 291 -18.90 0.28 -3.40
N VAL A 292 -18.32 1.40 -2.98
CA VAL A 292 -17.30 1.41 -1.92
C VAL A 292 -17.84 1.18 -0.52
N LEU A 293 -19.17 1.18 -0.33
CA LEU A 293 -19.82 0.82 0.93
C LEU A 293 -19.41 -0.58 1.43
N ARG A 294 -19.03 -1.49 0.52
CA ARG A 294 -18.50 -2.82 0.89
C ARG A 294 -17.16 -2.79 1.64
N PHE A 295 -16.48 -1.64 1.64
CA PHE A 295 -15.23 -1.39 2.37
C PHE A 295 -15.45 -0.53 3.62
N HIS A 296 -16.70 -0.22 3.99
CA HIS A 296 -16.99 0.45 5.26
C HIS A 296 -16.35 -0.32 6.43
N PRO A 297 -15.85 0.36 7.48
CA PRO A 297 -15.19 -0.29 8.61
C PRO A 297 -15.96 -1.49 9.14
N ASP A 298 -17.27 -1.40 9.33
CA ASP A 298 -18.09 -2.52 9.82
C ASP A 298 -18.00 -3.78 8.94
N ALA A 299 -18.02 -3.61 7.61
CA ALA A 299 -17.96 -4.72 6.67
C ALA A 299 -16.57 -5.39 6.65
N VAL A 300 -15.52 -4.59 6.83
CA VAL A 300 -14.13 -5.08 6.91
C VAL A 300 -13.84 -5.71 8.27
N LEU A 301 -14.31 -5.11 9.36
CA LEU A 301 -14.18 -5.64 10.73
C LEU A 301 -14.90 -6.98 10.86
N ALA A 302 -16.08 -7.14 10.25
CA ALA A 302 -16.75 -8.44 10.21
C ALA A 302 -15.90 -9.54 9.52
N ARG A 303 -14.99 -9.19 8.60
CA ARG A 303 -14.02 -10.15 8.01
C ARG A 303 -12.93 -10.50 9.01
N TRP A 304 -12.45 -9.51 9.77
CA TRP A 304 -11.49 -9.73 10.86
C TRP A 304 -12.06 -10.61 11.96
N ASP A 305 -13.31 -10.38 12.38
CA ASP A 305 -13.98 -11.22 13.39
C ASP A 305 -14.03 -12.68 12.95
N ARG A 306 -14.41 -12.94 11.70
CA ARG A 306 -14.40 -14.30 11.13
C ARG A 306 -13.00 -14.93 11.11
N LEU A 307 -11.97 -14.14 10.83
CA LEU A 307 -10.59 -14.59 10.88
C LEU A 307 -10.18 -14.95 12.31
N PHE A 308 -10.50 -14.11 13.29
CA PHE A 308 -10.20 -14.39 14.69
C PHE A 308 -10.93 -15.64 15.18
N ASP A 309 -12.22 -15.80 14.86
CA ASP A 309 -12.96 -17.02 15.15
C ASP A 309 -12.28 -18.27 14.58
N LEU A 310 -11.80 -18.20 13.33
CA LEU A 310 -11.07 -19.30 12.71
C LEU A 310 -9.77 -19.62 13.47
N LEU A 311 -8.99 -18.60 13.80
CA LEU A 311 -7.70 -18.74 14.50
C LEU A 311 -7.86 -19.28 15.92
N HIS A 312 -8.95 -18.97 16.61
CA HIS A 312 -9.24 -19.50 17.96
C HIS A 312 -9.79 -20.94 17.93
N ARG A 313 -10.43 -21.38 16.84
CA ARG A 313 -10.91 -22.77 16.69
C ARG A 313 -9.81 -23.75 16.37
N GLU A 314 -8.85 -23.34 15.55
CA GLU A 314 -7.61 -24.10 15.41
C GLU A 314 -6.92 -24.07 16.79
N LEU A 315 -6.37 -25.18 17.30
CA LEU A 315 -5.52 -25.11 18.51
C LEU A 315 -4.21 -24.39 18.15
N PRO A 316 -3.64 -23.51 19.00
CA PRO A 316 -2.31 -22.95 18.77
C PRO A 316 -1.36 -24.11 18.51
N ARG A 317 -0.63 -24.09 17.40
CA ARG A 317 0.33 -25.17 17.15
C ARG A 317 1.36 -25.14 18.28
N ALA A 318 1.40 -26.17 19.11
CA ALA A 318 2.53 -26.43 19.99
C ALA A 318 3.72 -26.88 19.13
N VAL A 319 4.34 -25.95 18.39
CA VAL A 319 5.66 -26.19 17.83
C VAL A 319 6.64 -25.59 18.81
N PRO A 320 7.43 -26.38 19.57
CA PRO A 320 8.57 -25.85 20.27
C PRO A 320 9.54 -25.32 19.21
N ARG A 321 9.48 -24.01 18.94
CA ARG A 321 10.47 -23.37 18.07
C ARG A 321 11.73 -23.24 18.89
N ARG A 322 12.77 -23.97 18.46
CA ARG A 322 14.08 -24.09 19.09
C ARG A 322 14.50 -22.71 19.64
N PRO A 323 14.71 -22.55 20.95
CA PRO A 323 15.08 -21.26 21.52
C PRO A 323 16.34 -20.75 20.82
N ALA A 324 16.39 -19.44 20.57
CA ALA A 324 17.62 -18.81 20.13
C ALA A 324 18.73 -19.20 21.13
N ALA A 325 19.85 -19.75 20.62
CA ALA A 325 20.97 -20.14 21.47
C ALA A 325 21.36 -18.96 22.39
N PRO A 326 21.61 -19.20 23.69
CA PRO A 326 21.93 -18.14 24.64
C PRO A 326 23.12 -17.33 24.13
N VAL A 327 23.00 -16.00 24.25
CA VAL A 327 24.10 -15.09 23.95
C VAL A 327 25.18 -15.31 25.01
N PRO A 328 26.44 -15.60 24.65
CA PRO A 328 27.51 -15.62 25.64
C PRO A 328 27.64 -14.22 26.24
N GLU A 329 27.41 -14.14 27.55
CA GLU A 329 27.49 -12.92 28.33
C GLU A 329 28.97 -12.54 28.53
N ARG A 330 29.39 -11.40 27.96
CA ARG A 330 30.56 -10.56 28.31
C ARG A 330 30.73 -9.49 27.22
N ALA A 331 30.98 -8.21 27.48
CA ALA A 331 31.20 -7.43 28.70
C ALA A 331 30.52 -6.07 28.50
N ALA A 332 30.26 -5.37 29.60
CA ALA A 332 29.61 -4.05 29.63
C ALA A 332 30.36 -3.01 28.79
N GLU A 333 29.64 -2.24 27.97
CA GLU A 333 30.07 -0.96 27.37
C GLU A 333 28.83 -0.13 26.96
N PRO A 334 28.95 1.20 26.87
CA PRO A 334 28.18 2.12 27.70
C PRO A 334 26.85 2.56 27.09
N ALA A 335 25.99 3.10 27.96
CA ALA A 335 24.70 3.67 27.62
C ALA A 335 24.84 4.69 26.48
N LEU A 336 24.16 4.42 25.36
CA LEU A 336 23.90 5.44 24.34
C LEU A 336 22.45 5.89 24.51
N GLY A 337 22.34 7.20 24.70
CA GLY A 337 21.12 7.92 25.02
C GLY A 337 20.04 7.75 23.96
N GLY A 338 18.83 8.08 24.40
CA GLY A 338 17.62 7.95 23.63
C GLY A 338 17.69 8.71 22.32
N ASP A 339 17.19 8.05 21.29
CA ASP A 339 16.31 8.68 20.33
C ASP A 339 15.09 7.79 20.21
N SER A 340 13.97 8.41 20.54
CA SER A 340 12.60 7.95 20.49
C SER A 340 12.25 7.46 19.08
N PHE A 341 11.55 6.32 19.02
CA PHE A 341 10.75 5.93 17.86
C PHE A 341 9.39 6.61 17.90
#